data_AF-A0AAV1T8T6-F1
#
_entry.id   AF-A0AAV1T8T6-F1
#
_cell.length_a   1.000
_cell.length_b   1.000
_cell.length_c   1.000
_cell.angle_alpha   90.00
_cell.angle_beta   90.00
_cell.angle_gamma   90.00
#
_symmetry.space_group_name_H-M   'P 1'
#
loop_
_entity.id
_entity.type
_entity.pdbx_description
1 polymer ?
#
loop_
_entity_poly.entity_id
_entity_poly.type
_entity_poly.pdbx_seq_one_letter_code
_entity_poly.pdbx_strand_id
1 'polypeptide(L)'
;MVSSHDTEVDGITAFSTSPATSYRYILRLKDDKLSIWMEDRTSKKQWSKSGVTKEDYVTSANAISDASAIDYLKLFQDALDGEPDESSDAQCTLEMLSGDACQLVVSVKFRILRSVRVVKYTFVLEPVSVERIDVLESKMRDQQEELKRLQKQSITHVHLEASTKNGTTSKLQWSDPDSDDFFVDQETGEISIRQPGAYSITVVVKTGSNQGISIRKNEECIYSGSNSGYHNSLTASTIARFNANDRLAVTVNTFTGTSHLLIQQIGRKTTLS
;
A
#
# COMPACT_ATOMS: atom_id res chain seq x y z
N MET A 1 -41.88 -9.51 12.55
CA MET A 1 -40.92 -8.69 13.31
C MET A 1 -39.54 -9.07 12.83
N VAL A 2 -38.93 -8.25 11.98
CA VAL A 2 -37.54 -8.44 11.55
C VAL A 2 -36.70 -7.75 12.62
N SER A 3 -35.72 -8.45 13.20
CA SER A 3 -34.82 -7.83 14.18
C SER A 3 -34.04 -6.70 13.50
N SER A 4 -34.09 -5.49 14.07
CA SER A 4 -33.18 -4.41 13.68
C SER A 4 -31.77 -4.94 13.89
N HIS A 5 -31.01 -5.09 12.80
CA HIS A 5 -29.63 -5.52 12.86
C HIS A 5 -28.78 -4.28 13.09
N ASP A 6 -28.22 -4.16 14.28
CA ASP A 6 -27.19 -3.16 14.57
C ASP A 6 -26.06 -3.31 13.54
N THR A 7 -25.79 -2.25 12.79
CA THR A 7 -24.79 -2.22 11.72
C THR A 7 -23.81 -1.10 11.98
N GLU A 8 -22.52 -1.39 11.84
CA GLU A 8 -21.45 -0.41 11.95
C GLU A 8 -20.49 -0.60 10.77
N VAL A 9 -20.12 0.52 10.14
CA VAL A 9 -19.14 0.56 9.06
C VAL A 9 -18.18 1.71 9.30
N ASP A 10 -16.91 1.48 9.02
CA ASP A 10 -15.84 2.47 9.12
C ASP A 10 -15.08 2.59 7.80
N GLY A 11 -14.46 3.74 7.57
CA GLY A 11 -13.72 4.00 6.35
C GLY A 11 -12.89 5.27 6.40
N ILE A 12 -12.19 5.53 5.29
CA ILE A 12 -11.39 6.73 5.07
C ILE A 12 -11.88 7.40 3.80
N THR A 13 -12.18 8.70 3.89
CA THR A 13 -12.66 9.52 2.77
C THR A 13 -11.82 10.78 2.60
N ALA A 14 -11.91 11.39 1.41
CA ALA A 14 -11.32 12.69 1.11
C ALA A 14 -12.32 13.51 0.28
N PHE A 15 -12.51 14.78 0.67
CA PHE A 15 -13.47 15.68 0.01
C PHE A 15 -12.82 16.58 -1.06
N SER A 16 -11.53 16.40 -1.34
CA SER A 16 -10.79 17.17 -2.35
C SER A 16 -9.71 16.30 -3.02
N THR A 17 -9.36 16.61 -4.26
CA THR A 17 -8.44 15.83 -5.11
C THR A 17 -6.96 16.22 -4.98
N SER A 18 -6.60 17.24 -4.16
CA SER A 18 -5.22 17.76 -4.08
C SER A 18 -4.82 18.18 -2.66
N PRO A 19 -3.55 17.96 -2.28
CA PRO A 19 -3.19 16.96 -1.28
C PRO A 19 -4.12 17.06 -0.06
N ALA A 20 -5.27 16.41 -0.18
CA ALA A 20 -6.39 16.72 0.68
C ALA A 20 -6.23 16.04 2.03
N THR A 21 -6.60 16.77 3.07
CA THR A 21 -6.91 16.22 4.38
C THR A 21 -7.80 14.99 4.21
N SER A 22 -7.35 13.84 4.73
CA SER A 22 -8.16 12.64 4.79
C SER A 22 -8.92 12.59 6.11
N TYR A 23 -10.13 12.06 6.04
CA TYR A 23 -11.03 11.94 7.18
C TYR A 23 -11.31 10.48 7.43
N ARG A 24 -11.28 10.08 8.70
CA ARG A 24 -11.80 8.78 9.13
C ARG A 24 -13.26 8.97 9.51
N TYR A 25 -14.11 8.03 9.13
CA TYR A 25 -15.53 8.09 9.46
C TYR A 25 -16.02 6.77 10.06
N ILE A 26 -17.09 6.84 10.84
CA ILE A 26 -17.87 5.69 11.32
C ILE A 26 -19.35 6.01 11.11
N LEU A 27 -20.06 5.13 10.42
CA LEU A 27 -21.53 5.14 10.35
C LEU A 27 -22.07 3.97 11.17
N ARG A 28 -23.01 4.26 12.06
CA ARG A 28 -23.66 3.24 12.91
C ARG A 28 -25.17 3.37 12.80
N LEU A 29 -25.85 2.27 12.49
CA LEU A 29 -27.29 2.14 12.59
C LEU A 29 -27.61 1.24 13.78
N LYS A 30 -28.31 1.78 14.77
CA LYS A 30 -28.75 1.05 15.96
C LYS A 30 -30.18 1.43 16.30
N ASP A 31 -31.05 0.45 16.51
CA ASP A 31 -32.49 0.68 16.74
C ASP A 31 -33.12 1.59 15.67
N ASP A 32 -32.74 1.38 14.40
CA ASP A 32 -33.09 2.21 13.23
C ASP A 32 -32.69 3.69 13.32
N LYS A 33 -31.77 4.03 14.22
CA LYS A 33 -31.21 5.38 14.37
C LYS A 33 -29.78 5.43 13.85
N LEU A 34 -29.54 6.38 12.96
CA LEU A 34 -28.23 6.63 12.38
C LEU A 34 -27.38 7.47 13.33
N SER A 35 -26.11 7.11 13.44
CA SER A 35 -25.06 7.90 14.07
C SER A 35 -23.88 8.01 13.11
N ILE A 36 -23.30 9.20 13.04
CA ILE A 36 -22.19 9.57 12.18
C ILE A 36 -21.10 10.12 13.09
N TRP A 37 -19.89 9.61 12.95
CA TRP A 37 -18.69 10.17 13.58
C TRP A 37 -17.63 10.39 12.52
N MET A 38 -16.87 11.47 12.65
CA MET A 38 -15.80 11.84 11.73
C MET A 38 -14.58 12.40 12.46
N GLU A 39 -13.39 12.09 11.97
CA GLU A 39 -12.11 12.60 12.46
C GLU A 39 -11.27 13.13 11.30
N ASP A 40 -10.79 14.37 11.41
CA ASP A 40 -9.70 14.87 10.58
C ASP A 40 -8.39 14.19 11.01
N ARG A 41 -7.78 13.41 10.13
CA ARG A 41 -6.58 12.63 10.48
C ARG A 41 -5.34 13.49 10.72
N THR A 42 -5.32 14.72 10.21
CA THR A 42 -4.23 15.68 10.38
C THR A 42 -4.38 16.46 11.67
N SER A 43 -5.52 17.14 11.86
CA SER A 43 -5.74 18.00 13.02
C SER A 43 -6.22 17.26 14.27
N LYS A 44 -6.75 16.04 14.10
CA LYS A 44 -7.38 15.22 15.15
C LYS A 44 -8.65 15.81 15.75
N LYS A 45 -9.22 16.83 15.10
CA LYS A 45 -10.56 17.30 15.43
C LYS A 45 -11.58 16.22 15.08
N GLN A 46 -12.58 16.06 15.94
CA GLN A 46 -13.61 15.06 15.81
C GLN A 46 -15.00 15.70 15.86
N TRP A 47 -15.94 15.12 15.11
CA TRP A 47 -17.32 15.55 15.07
C TRP A 47 -18.26 14.36 15.11
N SER A 48 -19.44 14.55 15.69
CA SER A 48 -20.45 13.50 15.71
C SER A 48 -21.87 14.02 15.66
N LYS A 49 -22.77 13.19 15.15
CA LYS A 49 -24.21 13.30 15.29
C LYS A 49 -24.76 11.92 15.60
N SER A 50 -25.57 11.77 16.63
CA SER A 50 -26.06 10.46 17.07
C SER A 50 -27.57 10.43 17.20
N GLY A 51 -28.16 9.26 17.02
CA GLY A 51 -29.57 9.02 17.30
C GLY A 51 -30.54 9.62 16.27
N VAL A 52 -30.09 9.85 15.04
CA VAL A 52 -30.87 10.47 13.96
C VAL A 52 -31.88 9.48 13.40
N THR A 53 -33.18 9.79 13.43
CA THR A 53 -34.19 8.90 12.84
C THR A 53 -34.30 9.13 11.35
N LYS A 54 -34.93 8.20 10.63
CA LYS A 54 -35.10 8.30 9.17
C LYS A 54 -35.82 9.60 8.77
N GLU A 55 -36.78 10.04 9.55
CA GLU A 55 -37.59 11.24 9.30
C GLU A 55 -36.76 12.53 9.40
N ASP A 56 -35.63 12.51 10.11
CA ASP A 56 -34.76 13.67 10.26
C ASP A 56 -33.94 13.96 9.00
N TYR A 57 -33.64 12.92 8.19
CA TYR A 57 -32.83 13.06 6.97
C TYR A 57 -33.57 12.70 5.69
N VAL A 58 -34.73 12.05 5.77
CA VAL A 58 -35.60 11.72 4.63
C VAL A 58 -36.82 12.63 4.63
N THR A 59 -36.90 13.45 3.60
CA THR A 59 -38.01 14.34 3.25
C THR A 59 -38.71 13.83 2.00
N SER A 60 -39.89 14.37 1.68
CA SER A 60 -40.59 14.07 0.42
C SER A 60 -39.77 14.41 -0.83
N ALA A 61 -38.76 15.29 -0.72
CA ALA A 61 -37.93 15.70 -1.84
C ALA A 61 -36.74 14.76 -2.12
N ASN A 62 -36.30 13.98 -1.12
CA ASN A 62 -35.16 13.06 -1.25
C ASN A 62 -35.52 11.59 -0.94
N ALA A 63 -36.78 11.30 -0.61
CA ALA A 63 -37.22 9.93 -0.33
C ALA A 63 -37.09 9.01 -1.56
N ILE A 64 -36.45 7.87 -1.33
CA ILE A 64 -36.41 6.73 -2.23
C ILE A 64 -37.49 5.75 -1.78
N SER A 65 -38.40 5.39 -2.70
CA SER A 65 -39.48 4.44 -2.45
C SER A 65 -38.91 3.10 -1.96
N ASP A 66 -39.57 2.52 -0.96
CA ASP A 66 -39.23 1.22 -0.34
C ASP A 66 -37.84 1.13 0.33
N ALA A 67 -37.04 2.20 0.33
CA ALA A 67 -35.74 2.22 0.98
C ALA A 67 -35.87 2.22 2.52
N SER A 68 -35.20 1.27 3.17
CA SER A 68 -35.09 1.15 4.62
C SER A 68 -33.92 1.99 5.17
N ALA A 69 -33.80 2.15 6.49
CA ALA A 69 -32.70 2.91 7.09
C ALA A 69 -31.31 2.32 6.75
N ILE A 70 -31.21 0.99 6.63
CA ILE A 70 -29.96 0.33 6.23
C ILE A 70 -29.59 0.59 4.76
N ASP A 71 -30.58 0.76 3.88
CA ASP A 71 -30.32 1.12 2.47
C ASP A 71 -29.73 2.53 2.36
N TYR A 72 -30.24 3.48 3.17
CA TYR A 72 -29.65 4.81 3.28
C TYR A 72 -28.25 4.77 3.90
N LEU A 73 -28.00 3.94 4.93
CA LEU A 73 -26.66 3.78 5.49
C LEU A 73 -25.65 3.33 4.44
N LYS A 74 -26.00 2.32 3.63
CA LYS A 74 -25.15 1.85 2.53
C LYS A 74 -24.94 2.93 1.47
N LEU A 75 -26.01 3.66 1.11
CA LEU A 75 -25.90 4.78 0.18
C LEU A 75 -24.91 5.86 0.68
N PHE A 76 -24.92 6.15 1.98
CA PHE A 76 -23.99 7.11 2.57
C PHE A 76 -22.57 6.57 2.63
N GLN A 77 -22.40 5.28 2.91
CA GLN A 77 -21.11 4.60 2.85
C GLN A 77 -20.52 4.67 1.44
N ASP A 78 -21.29 4.26 0.42
CA ASP A 78 -20.87 4.27 -0.97
C ASP A 78 -20.46 5.68 -1.43
N ALA A 79 -21.19 6.72 -0.96
CA ALA A 79 -20.87 8.10 -1.26
C ALA A 79 -19.60 8.61 -0.55
N LEU A 80 -19.26 8.08 0.63
CA LEU A 80 -18.04 8.43 1.37
C LEU A 80 -16.82 7.67 0.84
N ASP A 81 -17.00 6.43 0.40
CA ASP A 81 -15.94 5.60 -0.19
C ASP A 81 -15.63 5.96 -1.65
N GLY A 82 -16.55 6.66 -2.32
CA GLY A 82 -16.40 7.15 -3.68
C GLY A 82 -15.35 8.26 -3.82
N GLU A 83 -14.76 8.37 -5.01
CA GLU A 83 -13.87 9.48 -5.33
C GLU A 83 -14.66 10.80 -5.43
N PRO A 84 -14.07 11.95 -5.02
CA PRO A 84 -14.67 13.27 -5.18
C PRO A 84 -14.61 13.70 -6.66
N ASP A 85 -15.42 13.04 -7.49
CA ASP A 85 -15.58 13.31 -8.92
C ASP A 85 -17.01 13.78 -9.21
N GLU A 86 -17.13 14.89 -9.93
CA GLU A 86 -18.43 15.42 -10.37
C GLU A 86 -19.12 14.50 -11.40
N SER A 87 -18.43 13.50 -11.96
CA SER A 87 -19.07 12.49 -12.81
C SER A 87 -19.75 11.36 -12.01
N SER A 88 -19.43 11.21 -10.72
CA SER A 88 -19.97 10.15 -9.85
C SER A 88 -21.48 10.29 -9.60
N ASP A 89 -22.15 9.14 -9.45
CA ASP A 89 -23.56 9.06 -9.09
C ASP A 89 -23.83 9.46 -7.64
N ALA A 90 -22.82 9.41 -6.78
CA ALA A 90 -22.88 9.90 -5.41
C ALA A 90 -21.61 10.68 -5.05
N GLN A 91 -21.79 11.81 -4.37
CA GLN A 91 -20.69 12.66 -3.91
C GLN A 91 -20.95 13.14 -2.49
N CYS A 92 -19.89 13.31 -1.71
CA CYS A 92 -19.96 13.95 -0.41
C CYS A 92 -19.17 15.25 -0.39
N THR A 93 -19.69 16.26 0.32
CA THR A 93 -18.96 17.48 0.65
C THR A 93 -19.00 17.72 2.15
N LEU A 94 -17.92 18.31 2.67
CA LEU A 94 -17.81 18.69 4.07
C LEU A 94 -17.55 20.20 4.16
N GLU A 95 -18.48 20.92 4.77
CA GLU A 95 -18.38 22.37 4.97
C GLU A 95 -18.19 22.69 6.46
N MET A 96 -17.20 23.51 6.79
CA MET A 96 -16.99 23.96 8.16
C MET A 96 -17.96 25.09 8.50
N LEU A 97 -18.72 24.94 9.59
CA LEU A 97 -19.67 25.95 10.06
C LEU A 97 -19.02 26.85 11.12
N SER A 98 -19.73 27.92 11.51
CA SER A 98 -19.36 28.71 12.67
C SER A 98 -19.49 27.89 13.96
N GLY A 99 -18.56 28.07 14.90
CA GLY A 99 -18.58 27.36 16.18
C GLY A 99 -17.94 25.97 16.15
N ASP A 100 -16.99 25.73 15.25
CA ASP A 100 -16.26 24.46 15.09
C ASP A 100 -17.13 23.25 14.68
N ALA A 101 -18.43 23.39 14.45
CA ALA A 101 -19.26 22.35 13.85
C ALA A 101 -18.96 22.17 12.35
N CYS A 102 -19.34 21.02 11.79
CA CYS A 102 -19.22 20.79 10.35
C CYS A 102 -20.52 20.23 9.76
N GLN A 103 -20.73 20.47 8.48
CA GLN A 103 -21.89 19.99 7.73
C GLN A 103 -21.43 18.99 6.67
N LEU A 104 -21.85 17.73 6.84
CA LEU A 104 -21.72 16.69 5.83
C LEU A 104 -22.94 16.75 4.90
N VAL A 105 -22.71 16.88 3.60
CA VAL A 105 -23.75 16.85 2.58
C VAL A 105 -23.49 15.69 1.63
N VAL A 106 -24.40 14.71 1.64
CA VAL A 106 -24.39 13.61 0.67
C VAL A 106 -25.33 13.97 -0.47
N SER A 107 -24.80 14.06 -1.69
CA SER A 107 -25.58 14.34 -2.89
C SER A 107 -25.61 13.11 -3.80
N VAL A 108 -26.80 12.67 -4.18
CA VAL A 108 -26.99 11.47 -5.02
C VAL A 108 -27.75 11.84 -6.27
N LYS A 109 -27.24 11.43 -7.42
CA LYS A 109 -27.82 11.66 -8.74
C LYS A 109 -28.69 10.47 -9.12
N PHE A 110 -29.94 10.75 -9.43
CA PHE A 110 -30.90 9.78 -9.95
C PHE A 110 -31.31 10.16 -11.35
N ARG A 111 -31.23 9.21 -12.28
CA ARG A 111 -31.76 9.39 -13.62
C ARG A 111 -33.22 8.94 -13.65
N ILE A 112 -34.14 9.90 -13.74
CA ILE A 112 -35.58 9.65 -13.79
C ILE A 112 -36.08 10.08 -15.17
N LEU A 113 -36.59 9.12 -15.93
CA LEU A 113 -36.97 9.30 -17.32
C LEU A 113 -35.79 9.85 -18.16
N ARG A 114 -35.91 11.07 -18.69
CA ARG A 114 -34.88 11.74 -19.50
C ARG A 114 -34.14 12.84 -18.74
N SER A 115 -34.28 12.90 -17.41
CA SER A 115 -33.73 13.96 -16.58
C SER A 115 -32.90 13.39 -15.44
N VAL A 116 -31.82 14.09 -15.08
CA VAL A 116 -31.03 13.79 -13.88
C VAL A 116 -31.54 14.68 -12.76
N ARG A 117 -31.87 14.09 -11.62
CA ARG A 117 -32.21 14.78 -10.38
C ARG A 117 -31.11 14.54 -9.36
N VAL A 118 -30.76 15.58 -8.62
CA VAL A 118 -29.85 15.46 -7.48
C VAL A 118 -30.69 15.58 -6.21
N VAL A 119 -30.62 14.57 -5.37
CA VAL A 119 -31.19 14.63 -4.01
C VAL A 119 -30.05 14.81 -3.01
N LYS A 120 -30.33 15.49 -1.91
CA LYS A 120 -29.34 15.82 -0.88
C LYS A 120 -29.79 15.33 0.48
N TYR A 121 -28.83 14.86 1.27
CA TYR A 121 -28.97 14.54 2.69
C TYR A 121 -27.95 15.36 3.45
N THR A 122 -28.40 16.11 4.45
CA THR A 122 -27.57 17.08 5.17
C THR A 122 -27.49 16.72 6.65
N PHE A 123 -26.27 16.64 7.17
CA PHE A 123 -25.99 16.31 8.56
C PHE A 123 -25.08 17.37 9.17
N VAL A 124 -25.59 18.09 10.16
CA VAL A 124 -24.76 18.96 11.02
C VAL A 124 -24.16 18.11 12.13
N LEU A 125 -22.83 18.02 12.17
CA LEU A 125 -22.06 17.26 13.15
C LEU A 125 -21.47 18.25 14.18
N GLU A 126 -21.69 17.95 15.44
CA GLU A 126 -21.21 18.77 16.56
C GLU A 126 -19.78 18.38 16.93
N PRO A 127 -18.93 19.34 17.34
CA PRO A 127 -17.56 19.04 17.75
C PRO A 127 -17.55 18.14 19.00
N VAL A 128 -16.70 17.12 18.96
CA VAL A 128 -16.45 16.24 20.10
C VAL A 128 -15.25 16.78 20.88
N SER A 129 -15.40 16.92 22.19
CA SER A 129 -14.26 17.24 23.07
C SER A 129 -13.32 16.05 23.11
N VAL A 130 -12.12 16.19 22.52
CA VAL A 130 -11.11 15.13 22.47
C VAL A 130 -10.08 15.37 23.56
N GLU A 131 -9.84 14.39 24.43
CA GLU A 131 -8.78 14.51 25.42
C GLU A 131 -7.41 14.35 24.76
N ARG A 132 -6.38 14.94 25.38
CA ARG A 132 -5.01 14.87 24.85
C ARG A 132 -4.49 13.43 24.72
N ILE A 133 -4.96 12.53 25.59
CA ILE A 133 -4.63 11.10 25.53
C ILE A 133 -5.22 10.46 24.27
N ASP A 134 -6.48 10.74 23.94
CA ASP A 134 -7.14 10.23 22.74
C ASP A 134 -6.48 10.72 21.46
N VAL A 135 -6.02 11.98 21.44
CA VAL A 135 -5.23 12.54 20.33
C VAL A 135 -3.93 11.77 20.14
N LEU A 136 -3.21 11.46 21.23
CA LEU A 136 -1.95 10.71 21.17
C LEU A 136 -2.19 9.27 20.72
N GLU A 137 -3.25 8.62 21.20
CA GLU A 137 -3.61 7.28 20.75
C GLU A 137 -3.97 7.26 19.25
N SER A 138 -4.74 8.26 18.78
CA SER A 138 -5.07 8.41 17.36
C SER A 138 -3.83 8.62 16.49
N LYS A 139 -2.86 9.43 16.96
CA LYS A 139 -1.57 9.60 16.28
C LYS A 139 -0.74 8.32 16.26
N MET A 140 -0.71 7.58 17.36
CA MET A 140 0.01 6.30 17.44
C MET A 140 -0.57 5.27 16.47
N ARG A 141 -1.91 5.19 16.36
CA ARG A 141 -2.58 4.32 15.39
C ARG A 141 -2.21 4.68 13.95
N ASP A 142 -2.23 5.96 13.61
CA ASP A 142 -1.84 6.42 12.28
C ASP A 142 -0.36 6.14 11.96
N GLN A 143 0.54 6.34 12.93
CA GLN A 143 1.95 5.99 12.76
C GLN A 143 2.14 4.48 12.56
N GLN A 144 1.40 3.65 13.29
CA GLN A 144 1.47 2.20 13.14
C GLN A 144 0.93 1.73 11.78
N GLU A 145 -0.12 2.38 11.26
CA GLU A 145 -0.65 2.13 9.92
C GLU A 145 0.38 2.50 8.85
N GLU A 146 1.00 3.67 8.96
CA GLU A 146 2.00 4.15 8.03
C GLU A 146 3.26 3.28 8.05
N LEU A 147 3.70 2.83 9.23
CA LEU A 147 4.80 1.85 9.35
C LEU A 147 4.47 0.53 8.65
N LYS A 148 3.26 0.01 8.82
CA LYS A 148 2.81 -1.21 8.10
C LYS A 148 2.78 -0.98 6.59
N ARG A 149 2.37 0.21 6.13
CA ARG A 149 2.37 0.61 4.71
C ARG A 149 3.78 0.64 4.15
N LEU A 150 4.72 1.27 4.86
CA LEU A 150 6.12 1.34 4.46
C LEU A 150 6.81 -0.03 4.48
N GLN A 151 6.53 -0.87 5.48
CA GLN A 151 7.04 -2.25 5.50
C GLN A 151 6.55 -3.06 4.29
N LYS A 152 5.27 -2.94 3.92
CA LYS A 152 4.72 -3.55 2.70
C LYS A 152 5.41 -3.02 1.44
N GLN A 153 5.81 -1.76 1.41
CA GLN A 153 6.50 -1.13 0.26
C GLN A 153 8.02 -1.29 0.28
N SER A 154 8.61 -1.81 1.36
CA SER A 154 10.06 -1.99 1.44
C SER A 154 10.52 -2.94 0.33
N ILE A 155 11.41 -2.42 -0.50
CA ILE A 155 12.07 -3.15 -1.58
C ILE A 155 13.15 -3.98 -0.90
N THR A 156 12.98 -5.30 -0.91
CA THR A 156 14.01 -6.24 -0.47
C THR A 156 15.27 -6.01 -1.30
N HIS A 157 16.37 -5.67 -0.66
CA HIS A 157 17.67 -5.56 -1.30
C HIS A 157 18.75 -6.16 -0.40
N VAL A 158 19.86 -6.57 -1.00
CA VAL A 158 21.05 -7.01 -0.28
C VAL A 158 22.29 -6.60 -1.05
N HIS A 159 23.30 -6.15 -0.31
CA HIS A 159 24.66 -5.92 -0.80
C HIS A 159 25.57 -6.98 -0.21
N LEU A 160 26.32 -7.67 -1.06
CA LEU A 160 27.23 -8.75 -0.66
C LEU A 160 28.61 -8.49 -1.22
N GLU A 161 29.62 -8.92 -0.47
CA GLU A 161 31.03 -8.80 -0.87
C GLU A 161 31.67 -10.18 -1.03
N ALA A 162 32.52 -10.33 -2.03
CA ALA A 162 33.31 -11.53 -2.24
C ALA A 162 34.79 -11.20 -2.29
N SER A 163 35.56 -11.80 -1.37
CA SER A 163 37.03 -11.71 -1.32
C SER A 163 37.72 -13.01 -1.74
N THR A 164 36.94 -14.07 -1.99
CA THR A 164 37.44 -15.40 -2.38
C THR A 164 36.58 -16.03 -3.47
N LYS A 165 37.13 -17.05 -4.13
CA LYS A 165 36.48 -17.82 -5.19
C LYS A 165 36.66 -19.30 -4.92
N ASN A 166 35.62 -20.10 -5.16
CA ASN A 166 35.73 -21.55 -5.15
C ASN A 166 36.62 -22.02 -6.31
N GLY A 167 37.72 -22.71 -5.99
CA GLY A 167 38.74 -23.12 -6.97
C GLY A 167 38.24 -24.14 -7.99
N THR A 168 37.23 -24.93 -7.66
CA THR A 168 36.69 -25.99 -8.52
C THR A 168 35.61 -25.46 -9.45
N THR A 169 34.68 -24.67 -8.91
CA THR A 169 33.49 -24.20 -9.66
C THR A 169 33.67 -22.81 -10.25
N SER A 170 34.73 -22.09 -9.86
CA SER A 170 34.93 -20.68 -10.18
C SER A 170 33.79 -19.75 -9.72
N LYS A 171 32.94 -20.20 -8.79
CA LYS A 171 31.89 -19.40 -8.14
C LYS A 171 32.51 -18.45 -7.10
N LEU A 172 32.09 -17.19 -7.07
CA LEU A 172 32.48 -16.24 -6.01
C LEU A 172 31.84 -16.64 -4.68
N GLN A 173 32.58 -16.49 -3.59
CA GLN A 173 32.08 -16.75 -2.23
C GLN A 173 31.68 -15.42 -1.58
N TRP A 174 30.41 -15.30 -1.22
CA TRP A 174 29.81 -14.07 -0.73
C TRP A 174 29.78 -14.01 0.80
N SER A 175 29.84 -12.80 1.34
CA SER A 175 29.59 -12.52 2.75
C SER A 175 28.17 -12.95 3.15
N ASP A 176 27.94 -13.13 4.46
CA ASP A 176 26.60 -13.40 4.95
C ASP A 176 25.68 -12.19 4.70
N PRO A 177 24.40 -12.41 4.35
CA PRO A 177 23.45 -11.34 4.10
C PRO A 177 22.90 -10.77 5.42
N ASP A 178 22.71 -9.45 5.49
CA ASP A 178 22.02 -8.77 6.60
C ASP A 178 20.48 -8.93 6.54
N SER A 179 19.97 -9.87 5.76
CA SER A 179 18.55 -10.04 5.47
C SER A 179 18.15 -11.51 5.42
N ASP A 180 17.03 -11.84 6.07
CA ASP A 180 16.44 -13.18 6.06
C ASP A 180 15.88 -13.60 4.69
N ASP A 181 15.72 -12.66 3.75
CA ASP A 181 15.20 -12.94 2.41
C ASP A 181 16.22 -13.63 1.49
N PHE A 182 17.50 -13.64 1.90
CA PHE A 182 18.60 -14.26 1.16
C PHE A 182 19.36 -15.23 2.06
N PHE A 183 19.87 -16.30 1.49
CA PHE A 183 20.74 -17.23 2.20
C PHE A 183 21.95 -17.56 1.34
N VAL A 184 23.15 -17.38 1.89
CA VAL A 184 24.41 -17.70 1.19
C VAL A 184 24.92 -19.03 1.70
N ASP A 185 25.13 -19.97 0.78
CA ASP A 185 25.84 -21.21 1.06
C ASP A 185 27.34 -20.94 0.96
N GLN A 186 28.03 -20.93 2.10
CA GLN A 186 29.45 -20.62 2.21
C GLN A 186 30.36 -21.67 1.53
N GLU A 187 29.89 -22.91 1.36
CA GLU A 187 30.66 -23.97 0.69
C GLU A 187 30.62 -23.79 -0.84
N THR A 188 29.45 -23.47 -1.39
CA THR A 188 29.23 -23.40 -2.84
C THR A 188 29.33 -21.99 -3.41
N GLY A 189 29.14 -20.95 -2.60
CA GLY A 189 29.02 -19.55 -3.03
C GLY A 189 27.67 -19.21 -3.67
N GLU A 190 26.66 -20.08 -3.52
CA GLU A 190 25.32 -19.87 -4.08
C GLU A 190 24.43 -19.05 -3.14
N ILE A 191 23.60 -18.20 -3.72
CA ILE A 191 22.66 -17.35 -3.00
C ILE A 191 21.25 -17.86 -3.28
N SER A 192 20.58 -18.37 -2.26
CA SER A 192 19.18 -18.80 -2.33
C SER A 192 18.27 -17.61 -2.06
N ILE A 193 17.33 -17.35 -2.98
CA ILE A 193 16.34 -16.27 -2.85
C ILE A 193 15.06 -16.86 -2.23
N ARG A 194 14.61 -16.32 -1.09
CA ARG A 194 13.44 -16.85 -0.40
C ARG A 194 12.12 -16.29 -0.93
N GLN A 195 12.11 -15.03 -1.38
CA GLN A 195 10.91 -14.36 -1.86
C GLN A 195 10.77 -14.45 -3.39
N PRO A 196 9.66 -14.97 -3.93
CA PRO A 196 9.41 -14.93 -5.37
C PRO A 196 9.28 -13.50 -5.89
N GLY A 197 9.92 -13.19 -7.03
CA GLY A 197 9.85 -11.86 -7.62
C GLY A 197 10.75 -11.66 -8.83
N ALA A 198 10.66 -10.47 -9.42
CA ALA A 198 11.64 -9.96 -10.37
C ALA A 198 12.73 -9.21 -9.61
N TYR A 199 13.98 -9.52 -9.93
CA TYR A 199 15.15 -8.95 -9.27
C TYR A 199 16.07 -8.29 -10.31
N SER A 200 16.55 -7.11 -9.98
CA SER A 200 17.72 -6.51 -10.61
C SER A 200 18.96 -7.03 -9.90
N ILE A 201 19.90 -7.56 -10.66
CA ILE A 201 21.16 -8.11 -10.18
C ILE A 201 22.28 -7.31 -10.83
N THR A 202 23.11 -6.68 -10.02
CA THR A 202 24.29 -5.96 -10.50
C THR A 202 25.51 -6.43 -9.75
N VAL A 203 26.52 -6.88 -10.48
CA VAL A 203 27.78 -7.35 -9.91
C VAL A 203 28.94 -6.56 -10.49
N VAL A 204 29.84 -6.13 -9.63
CA VAL A 204 31.09 -5.47 -9.98
C VAL A 204 32.22 -6.35 -9.49
N VAL A 205 32.96 -6.92 -10.41
CA VAL A 205 34.07 -7.82 -10.12
C VAL A 205 35.38 -7.09 -10.33
N LYS A 206 36.24 -7.04 -9.31
CA LYS A 206 37.63 -6.59 -9.48
C LYS A 206 38.47 -7.72 -10.07
N THR A 207 39.22 -7.39 -11.11
CA THR A 207 39.84 -8.41 -11.95
C THR A 207 41.06 -7.89 -12.73
N GLY A 208 41.78 -8.77 -13.43
CA GLY A 208 43.06 -8.52 -14.12
C GLY A 208 42.97 -8.51 -15.66
N SER A 209 43.77 -9.31 -16.39
CA SER A 209 43.65 -9.47 -17.86
C SER A 209 42.75 -10.63 -18.33
N ASN A 210 41.98 -10.40 -19.41
CA ASN A 210 41.13 -11.38 -20.13
C ASN A 210 40.10 -12.11 -19.26
N GLN A 211 38.90 -11.56 -19.08
CA GLN A 211 37.86 -12.21 -18.26
C GLN A 211 36.52 -12.40 -18.94
N GLY A 212 35.91 -13.52 -18.54
CA GLY A 212 34.48 -13.73 -18.57
C GLY A 212 33.87 -13.65 -17.18
N ILE A 213 32.69 -13.06 -17.09
CA ILE A 213 31.77 -13.14 -15.96
C ILE A 213 30.50 -13.83 -16.45
N SER A 214 29.93 -14.73 -15.65
CA SER A 214 28.58 -15.20 -15.89
C SER A 214 27.74 -15.21 -14.62
N ILE A 215 26.49 -14.78 -14.78
CA ILE A 215 25.46 -14.84 -13.76
C ILE A 215 24.57 -16.02 -14.10
N ARG A 216 24.38 -16.92 -13.13
CA ARG A 216 23.67 -18.18 -13.32
C ARG A 216 22.51 -18.29 -12.35
N LYS A 217 21.40 -18.84 -12.83
CA LYS A 217 20.21 -19.19 -12.07
C LYS A 217 20.00 -20.69 -12.16
N ASN A 218 20.01 -21.41 -11.03
CA ASN A 218 19.83 -22.87 -11.01
C ASN A 218 20.69 -23.59 -12.07
N GLU A 219 21.97 -23.21 -12.21
CA GLU A 219 22.94 -23.64 -13.24
C GLU A 219 22.77 -23.07 -14.67
N GLU A 220 21.59 -22.53 -15.01
CA GLU A 220 21.34 -21.85 -16.29
C GLU A 220 22.06 -20.49 -16.33
N CYS A 221 22.80 -20.21 -17.41
CA CYS A 221 23.46 -18.92 -17.59
C CYS A 221 22.44 -17.87 -18.05
N ILE A 222 22.09 -16.93 -17.17
CA ILE A 222 21.15 -15.84 -17.45
C ILE A 222 21.85 -14.55 -17.93
N TYR A 223 23.17 -14.48 -17.77
CA TYR A 223 24.00 -13.43 -18.33
C TYR A 223 25.43 -13.93 -18.52
N SER A 224 26.05 -13.60 -19.64
CA SER A 224 27.49 -13.76 -19.84
C SER A 224 28.08 -12.51 -20.47
N GLY A 225 29.23 -12.08 -19.96
CA GLY A 225 29.98 -10.95 -20.47
C GLY A 225 31.45 -11.30 -20.50
N SER A 226 32.17 -10.79 -21.49
CA SER A 226 33.62 -10.92 -21.53
C SER A 226 34.26 -9.62 -22.00
N ASN A 227 35.47 -9.36 -21.51
CA ASN A 227 36.24 -8.22 -21.93
C ASN A 227 37.70 -8.64 -22.19
N SER A 228 38.25 -8.16 -23.28
CA SER A 228 39.65 -8.38 -23.67
C SER A 228 40.49 -7.16 -23.28
N GLY A 229 41.74 -7.43 -22.86
CA GLY A 229 42.65 -6.40 -22.37
C GLY A 229 42.74 -6.32 -20.84
N TYR A 230 43.39 -5.26 -20.35
CA TYR A 230 43.66 -5.06 -18.93
C TYR A 230 42.62 -4.10 -18.35
N HIS A 231 41.69 -4.63 -17.55
CA HIS A 231 40.65 -3.84 -16.91
C HIS A 231 40.68 -4.11 -15.41
N ASN A 232 40.65 -3.06 -14.60
CA ASN A 232 40.69 -3.20 -13.14
C ASN A 232 39.35 -3.73 -12.56
N SER A 233 38.27 -3.67 -13.35
CA SER A 233 36.94 -4.15 -12.96
C SER A 233 36.06 -4.49 -14.16
N LEU A 234 35.14 -5.44 -13.95
CA LEU A 234 34.09 -5.81 -14.90
C LEU A 234 32.74 -5.73 -14.21
N THR A 235 31.78 -5.04 -14.83
CA THR A 235 30.40 -4.91 -14.34
C THR A 235 29.47 -5.75 -15.18
N ALA A 236 28.61 -6.54 -14.53
CA ALA A 236 27.49 -7.22 -15.18
C ALA A 236 26.19 -6.85 -14.49
N SER A 237 25.14 -6.64 -15.29
CA SER A 237 23.81 -6.35 -14.77
C SER A 237 22.76 -7.11 -15.58
N THR A 238 21.77 -7.65 -14.89
CA THR A 238 20.64 -8.34 -15.52
C THR A 238 19.40 -8.25 -14.64
N ILE A 239 18.24 -8.42 -15.27
CA ILE A 239 16.96 -8.55 -14.57
C ILE A 239 16.44 -9.97 -14.82
N ALA A 240 16.15 -10.70 -13.75
CA ALA A 240 15.62 -12.05 -13.85
C ALA A 240 14.53 -12.31 -12.81
N ARG A 241 13.62 -13.24 -13.14
CA ARG A 241 12.58 -13.70 -12.22
C ARG A 241 13.10 -14.89 -11.42
N PHE A 242 12.85 -14.88 -10.12
CA PHE A 242 13.18 -15.96 -9.19
C PHE A 242 11.92 -16.44 -8.48
N ASN A 243 11.82 -17.75 -8.30
CA ASN A 243 10.90 -18.40 -7.38
C ASN A 243 11.59 -18.59 -6.02
N ALA A 244 10.81 -18.97 -5.01
CA ALA A 244 11.36 -19.33 -3.71
C ALA A 244 12.34 -20.50 -3.86
N ASN A 245 13.52 -20.37 -3.26
CA ASN A 245 14.65 -21.30 -3.28
C ASN A 245 15.38 -21.42 -4.62
N ASP A 246 15.07 -20.58 -5.62
CA ASP A 246 15.94 -20.46 -6.78
C ASP A 246 17.31 -19.93 -6.33
N ARG A 247 18.37 -20.46 -6.94
CA ARG A 247 19.76 -20.18 -6.58
C ARG A 247 20.43 -19.30 -7.61
N LEU A 248 21.10 -18.27 -7.14
CA LEU A 248 21.94 -17.37 -7.92
C LEU A 248 23.41 -17.71 -7.67
N ALA A 249 24.19 -17.80 -8.74
CA ALA A 249 25.64 -17.93 -8.68
C ALA A 249 26.30 -16.95 -9.64
N VAL A 250 27.45 -16.41 -9.23
CA VAL A 250 28.32 -15.62 -10.12
C VAL A 250 29.62 -16.37 -10.29
N THR A 251 30.00 -16.61 -11.54
CA THR A 251 31.26 -17.27 -11.88
C THR A 251 32.17 -16.33 -12.63
N VAL A 252 33.46 -16.40 -12.30
CA VAL A 252 34.50 -15.55 -12.88
C VAL A 252 35.76 -16.36 -13.15
N ASN A 253 36.41 -16.10 -14.29
CA ASN A 253 37.63 -16.81 -14.65
C ASN A 253 38.79 -16.41 -13.71
N THR A 254 39.05 -15.11 -13.61
CA THR A 254 40.08 -14.53 -12.74
C THR A 254 39.48 -13.44 -11.87
N PHE A 255 40.03 -13.28 -10.67
CA PHE A 255 39.50 -12.43 -9.62
C PHE A 255 40.66 -11.88 -8.79
N THR A 256 40.62 -10.59 -8.48
CA THR A 256 41.61 -9.90 -7.66
C THR A 256 40.90 -8.90 -6.75
N GLY A 257 41.29 -8.81 -5.47
CA GLY A 257 40.70 -7.85 -4.53
C GLY A 257 39.30 -8.26 -4.05
N THR A 258 38.38 -7.30 -3.95
CA THR A 258 37.00 -7.51 -3.45
C THR A 258 36.01 -7.18 -4.55
N SER A 259 35.04 -8.08 -4.76
CA SER A 259 33.91 -7.90 -5.68
C SER A 259 32.64 -7.60 -4.90
N HIS A 260 31.71 -6.88 -5.52
CA HIS A 260 30.47 -6.45 -4.90
C HIS A 260 29.27 -6.93 -5.72
N LEU A 261 28.23 -7.39 -5.05
CA LEU A 261 26.97 -7.82 -5.65
C LEU A 261 25.82 -7.07 -4.98
N LEU A 262 24.96 -6.47 -5.78
CA LEU A 262 23.72 -5.85 -5.37
C LEU A 262 22.56 -6.63 -5.99
N ILE A 263 21.65 -7.11 -5.14
CA ILE A 263 20.40 -7.74 -5.56
C ILE A 263 19.26 -6.86 -5.03
N GLN A 264 18.35 -6.46 -5.90
CA GLN A 264 17.21 -5.62 -5.54
C GLN A 264 15.92 -6.19 -6.14
N GLN A 265 14.91 -6.44 -5.29
CA GLN A 265 13.59 -6.87 -5.73
C GLN A 265 12.85 -5.69 -6.39
N ILE A 266 12.63 -5.76 -7.69
CA ILE A 266 11.98 -4.68 -8.45
C ILE A 266 10.51 -4.97 -8.77
N GLY A 267 10.03 -6.19 -8.49
CA GLY A 267 8.62 -6.54 -8.65
C GLY A 267 8.27 -7.80 -7.87
N ARG A 268 7.17 -7.75 -7.09
CA ARG A 268 6.63 -8.93 -6.41
C ARG A 268 5.69 -9.68 -7.34
N LYS A 269 5.62 -11.01 -7.20
CA LYS A 269 4.58 -11.80 -7.85
C LYS A 269 3.27 -11.54 -7.11
N THR A 270 2.44 -10.63 -7.62
CA THR A 270 1.08 -10.48 -7.12
C THR A 270 0.30 -11.72 -7.54
N THR A 271 0.07 -12.64 -6.60
CA THR A 271 -0.97 -13.64 -6.79
C THR A 271 -2.28 -12.86 -6.83
N LEU A 272 -2.83 -12.68 -8.02
CA LEU A 272 -4.24 -12.31 -8.16
C LEU A 272 -5.03 -13.47 -7.54
N SER A 273 -5.58 -13.23 -6.36
CA SER A 273 -6.61 -14.08 -5.74
C SER A 273 -7.96 -13.80 -6.37
#